data_AF-A0A7C2W9F0-F1
#
_entry.id   AF-A0A7C2W9F0-F1
#
_cell.length_a   1.000
_cell.length_b   1.000
_cell.length_c   1.000
_cell.angle_alpha   90.00
_cell.angle_beta   90.00
_cell.angle_gamma   90.00
#
_symmetry.space_group_name_H-M   'P 1'
#
loop_
_entity.id
_entity.type
_entity.pdbx_description
1 polymer ?
#
loop_
_entity_poly.entity_id
_entity_poly.type
_entity_poly.pdbx_seq_one_letter_code
_entity_poly.pdbx_strand_id
1 'polypeptide(L)'
;PYAFIAVVLIVLLVFANKSYASAIGYYPLQEKQWDVATQWVEQNTNKEDVFTHWWDYGYWVQSIWNRTTIFDGGNYHGSWNQINARFIMTGTNETQWMNALHWFHEPKYFVIVSDDVMKFYQMARIGERDIWNDGKNYQSAYYGIYYDPRGYPVKTNAISGYDKVYELNQGSIGVMSNDVTVNGMLWPAKDTLVASILLPVNSTGNETQIGPGYGVVYNKKTRMTTILPFNCVCVENKGCFNITTGGIDGCYMVLPKVDFGPYGTSPLGAIYIPGIVRDSLFTRLYLVNETIPHFKLVYDNGAPMCVTTILDKRIMGMRIWEIDYSNYSYAIDECPVEEYGVDTCGNYTYLKSILG
;
A
#
# COMPACT_ATOMS: atom_id res chain seq x y z
N PRO A 1 12.17 59.16 -20.98
CA PRO A 1 11.35 57.97 -21.32
C PRO A 1 12.17 56.69 -21.49
N TYR A 2 13.16 56.64 -22.40
CA TYR A 2 13.92 55.42 -22.72
C TYR A 2 14.79 54.90 -21.58
N ALA A 3 15.42 55.78 -20.79
CA ALA A 3 16.24 55.38 -19.64
C ALA A 3 15.42 54.69 -18.54
N PHE A 4 14.19 55.16 -18.29
CA PHE A 4 13.28 54.55 -17.32
C PHE A 4 12.82 53.16 -17.79
N ILE A 5 12.48 53.02 -19.07
CA ILE A 5 12.11 51.73 -19.68
C ILE A 5 13.28 50.74 -19.59
N ALA A 6 14.51 51.18 -19.87
CA ALA A 6 15.70 50.33 -19.77
C ALA A 6 15.93 49.83 -18.34
N VAL A 7 15.77 50.69 -17.33
CA VAL A 7 15.89 50.31 -15.91
C VAL A 7 14.81 49.30 -15.52
N VAL A 8 13.56 49.51 -15.95
CA VAL A 8 12.45 48.57 -15.69
C VAL A 8 12.73 47.20 -16.33
N LEU A 9 13.21 47.17 -17.58
CA LEU A 9 13.56 45.93 -18.26
C LEU A 9 14.72 45.19 -17.59
N ILE A 10 15.74 45.90 -17.10
CA ILE A 10 16.85 45.31 -16.36
C ILE A 10 16.35 44.70 -15.04
N VAL A 11 15.48 45.41 -14.31
CA VAL A 11 14.88 44.90 -13.06
C VAL A 11 14.04 43.65 -13.32
N LEU A 12 13.24 43.64 -14.39
CA LEU A 12 12.45 42.47 -14.79
C LEU A 12 13.33 41.29 -15.19
N LEU A 13 14.43 41.51 -15.91
CA LEU A 13 15.39 40.47 -16.27
C LEU A 13 16.08 39.87 -15.04
N VAL A 14 16.48 40.70 -14.07
CA VAL A 14 17.08 40.21 -12.81
C VAL A 14 16.06 39.42 -12.00
N PHE A 15 14.81 39.91 -11.91
CA PHE A 15 13.73 39.20 -11.24
C PHE A 15 13.43 37.86 -11.92
N ALA A 16 13.28 37.85 -13.26
CA ALA A 16 13.03 36.63 -14.04
C ALA A 16 14.14 35.58 -13.86
N ASN A 17 15.41 35.99 -13.87
CA ASN A 17 16.54 35.08 -13.65
C ASN A 17 16.55 34.50 -12.22
N LYS A 18 16.25 35.32 -11.20
CA LYS A 18 16.14 34.83 -9.82
C LYS A 18 14.94 33.91 -9.63
N SER A 19 13.80 34.24 -10.21
CA SER A 19 12.61 33.40 -10.21
C SER A 19 12.84 32.09 -10.95
N TYR A 20 13.54 32.10 -12.09
CA TYR A 20 13.90 30.90 -12.85
C TYR A 20 14.89 30.02 -12.08
N ALA A 21 15.94 30.59 -11.50
CA ALA A 21 16.89 29.86 -10.66
C ALA A 21 16.22 29.26 -9.42
N SER A 22 15.31 30.00 -8.79
CA SER A 22 14.48 29.49 -7.70
C SER A 22 13.56 28.37 -8.20
N ALA A 23 12.89 28.55 -9.35
CA ALA A 23 11.98 27.56 -9.92
C ALA A 23 12.67 26.25 -10.30
N ILE A 24 13.92 26.29 -10.80
CA ILE A 24 14.73 25.08 -11.04
C ILE A 24 15.03 24.36 -9.71
N GLY A 25 15.30 25.10 -8.63
CA GLY A 25 15.42 24.55 -7.28
C GLY A 25 14.10 24.04 -6.69
N TYR A 26 12.97 24.43 -7.29
CA TYR A 26 11.60 24.00 -7.00
C TYR A 26 11.08 23.01 -8.07
N TYR A 27 11.95 22.27 -8.76
CA TYR A 27 11.53 21.03 -9.39
C TYR A 27 10.77 20.23 -8.31
N PRO A 28 9.49 19.89 -8.52
CA PRO A 28 8.60 19.47 -7.43
C PRO A 28 9.24 18.30 -6.73
N LEU A 29 9.75 18.53 -5.50
CA LEU A 29 10.61 17.62 -4.70
C LEU A 29 10.53 16.19 -5.23
N GLN A 30 11.30 15.95 -6.28
CA GLN A 30 11.09 14.77 -7.07
C GLN A 30 11.69 13.67 -6.22
N GLU A 31 10.88 12.70 -5.83
CA GLU A 31 11.45 11.55 -5.18
C GLU A 31 12.34 10.90 -6.24
N LYS A 32 13.66 11.00 -6.05
CA LYS A 32 14.74 10.55 -6.94
C LYS A 32 14.47 9.18 -7.59
N GLN A 33 13.64 8.37 -6.96
CA GLN A 33 13.25 7.05 -7.43
C GLN A 33 12.39 7.08 -8.71
N TRP A 34 11.53 8.08 -8.90
CA TRP A 34 10.79 8.25 -10.16
C TRP A 34 11.72 8.55 -11.34
N ASP A 35 12.79 9.33 -11.11
CA ASP A 35 13.83 9.56 -12.13
C ASP A 35 14.61 8.29 -12.45
N VAL A 36 15.01 7.54 -11.42
CA VAL A 36 15.75 6.28 -11.61
C VAL A 36 14.90 5.30 -12.42
N ALA A 37 13.60 5.20 -12.15
CA ALA A 37 12.68 4.37 -12.92
C ALA A 37 12.46 4.88 -14.35
N THR A 38 12.59 6.20 -14.61
CA THR A 38 12.41 6.79 -15.94
C THR A 38 13.30 6.13 -16.98
N GLN A 39 14.58 5.89 -16.66
CA GLN A 39 15.52 5.25 -17.57
C GLN A 39 15.05 3.85 -17.99
N TRP A 40 14.55 3.06 -17.03
CA TRP A 40 14.03 1.74 -17.32
C TRP A 40 12.76 1.83 -18.17
N VAL A 41 11.82 2.71 -17.81
CA VAL A 41 10.55 2.86 -18.54
C VAL A 41 10.79 3.29 -19.99
N GLU A 42 11.67 4.25 -20.22
CA GLU A 42 12.03 4.71 -21.57
C GLU A 42 12.63 3.61 -22.45
N GLN A 43 13.42 2.71 -21.86
CA GLN A 43 14.15 1.66 -22.58
C GLN A 43 13.35 0.37 -22.78
N ASN A 44 12.37 0.09 -21.91
CA ASN A 44 11.71 -1.23 -21.85
C ASN A 44 10.22 -1.19 -22.19
N THR A 45 9.66 -0.01 -22.46
CA THR A 45 8.22 0.13 -22.73
C THR A 45 7.95 0.99 -23.97
N ASN A 46 6.89 0.68 -24.72
CA ASN A 46 6.46 1.49 -25.86
C ASN A 46 5.76 2.77 -25.39
N LYS A 47 5.70 3.80 -26.24
CA LYS A 47 5.05 5.07 -25.89
C LYS A 47 3.55 4.92 -25.65
N GLU A 48 2.94 3.97 -26.32
CA GLU A 48 1.52 3.64 -26.28
C GLU A 48 1.18 2.67 -25.15
N ASP A 49 2.18 2.09 -24.47
CA ASP A 49 1.94 1.18 -23.35
C ASP A 49 1.22 1.95 -22.21
N VAL A 50 0.15 1.35 -21.69
CA VAL A 50 -0.71 1.95 -20.66
C VAL A 50 -0.33 1.44 -19.27
N PHE A 51 -0.24 2.36 -18.31
CA PHE A 51 0.09 2.09 -16.92
C PHE A 51 -1.13 2.25 -16.01
N THR A 52 -1.24 1.36 -15.03
CA THR A 52 -2.20 1.44 -13.93
C THR A 52 -1.46 1.51 -12.60
N HIS A 53 -2.05 2.20 -11.62
CA HIS A 53 -1.47 2.50 -10.30
C HIS A 53 -2.52 3.19 -9.42
N TRP A 54 -2.15 3.59 -8.19
CA TRP A 54 -2.98 4.50 -7.40
C TRP A 54 -3.04 5.89 -8.01
N TRP A 55 -4.20 6.55 -8.01
CA TRP A 55 -4.45 7.78 -8.79
C TRP A 55 -3.50 8.95 -8.45
N ASP A 56 -2.93 9.01 -7.24
CA ASP A 56 -1.95 10.02 -6.82
C ASP A 56 -0.79 10.21 -7.81
N TYR A 57 -0.39 9.17 -8.55
CA TYR A 57 0.81 9.17 -9.38
C TYR A 57 0.58 9.40 -10.88
N GLY A 58 -0.67 9.57 -11.35
CA GLY A 58 -0.95 9.61 -12.79
C GLY A 58 -0.22 10.72 -13.52
N TYR A 59 -0.21 11.93 -12.96
CA TYR A 59 0.54 13.03 -13.56
C TYR A 59 2.05 12.81 -13.55
N TRP A 60 2.59 12.03 -12.61
CA TRP A 60 4.01 11.70 -12.58
C TRP A 60 4.36 10.75 -13.74
N VAL A 61 3.58 9.70 -13.93
CA VAL A 61 3.76 8.78 -15.07
C VAL A 61 3.58 9.50 -16.41
N GLN A 62 2.56 10.35 -16.54
CA GLN A 62 2.30 11.12 -17.75
C GLN A 62 3.41 12.14 -18.07
N SER A 63 3.87 12.90 -17.08
CA SER A 63 4.82 14.00 -17.31
C SER A 63 6.29 13.58 -17.29
N ILE A 64 6.66 12.64 -16.42
CA ILE A 64 8.05 12.20 -16.23
C ILE A 64 8.35 11.03 -17.17
N TRP A 65 7.51 9.99 -17.14
CA TRP A 65 7.76 8.80 -17.97
C TRP A 65 7.21 8.94 -19.38
N ASN A 66 6.34 9.91 -19.63
CA ASN A 66 5.68 10.14 -20.91
C ASN A 66 5.01 8.84 -21.41
N ARG A 67 4.09 8.32 -20.57
CA ARG A 67 3.25 7.13 -20.79
C ARG A 67 1.80 7.41 -20.43
N THR A 68 0.89 6.70 -21.08
CA THR A 68 -0.56 6.78 -20.85
C THR A 68 -0.92 6.13 -19.52
N THR A 69 -1.88 6.70 -18.79
CA THR A 69 -2.41 6.12 -17.54
C THR A 69 -3.92 5.96 -17.58
N ILE A 70 -4.43 5.00 -16.81
CA ILE A 70 -5.87 4.83 -16.57
C ILE A 70 -6.38 5.83 -15.53
N PHE A 71 -5.58 6.08 -14.48
CA PHE A 71 -5.94 6.93 -13.35
C PHE A 71 -5.01 8.12 -13.25
N ASP A 72 -5.52 9.25 -12.76
CA ASP A 72 -4.71 10.43 -12.43
C ASP A 72 -5.32 11.28 -11.32
N GLY A 73 -4.54 12.27 -10.86
CA GLY A 73 -4.91 13.18 -9.77
C GLY A 73 -6.11 14.09 -10.08
N GLY A 74 -6.52 14.18 -11.34
CA GLY A 74 -7.70 14.93 -11.76
C GLY A 74 -9.01 14.26 -11.35
N ASN A 75 -8.99 12.93 -11.14
CA ASN A 75 -10.13 12.17 -10.63
C ASN A 75 -11.45 12.42 -11.40
N TYR A 76 -11.36 12.66 -12.72
CA TYR A 76 -12.50 13.06 -13.55
C TYR A 76 -13.65 12.03 -13.49
N HIS A 77 -13.31 10.74 -13.42
CA HIS A 77 -14.24 9.65 -13.17
C HIS A 77 -14.09 9.10 -11.75
N GLY A 78 -14.73 9.74 -10.76
CA GLY A 78 -14.56 9.37 -9.35
C GLY A 78 -14.91 7.92 -8.99
N SER A 79 -15.80 7.29 -9.75
CA SER A 79 -16.17 5.88 -9.63
C SER A 79 -15.07 4.92 -10.08
N TRP A 80 -14.21 5.31 -11.02
CA TRP A 80 -13.07 4.51 -11.47
C TRP A 80 -12.08 4.29 -10.32
N ASN A 81 -11.91 5.28 -9.44
CA ASN A 81 -11.11 5.13 -8.23
C ASN A 81 -11.71 4.11 -7.26
N GLN A 82 -13.04 3.99 -7.20
CA GLN A 82 -13.71 3.01 -6.36
C GLN A 82 -13.50 1.59 -6.90
N ILE A 83 -13.59 1.40 -8.21
CA ILE A 83 -13.31 0.12 -8.88
C ILE A 83 -11.85 -0.28 -8.69
N ASN A 84 -10.91 0.66 -8.94
CA ASN A 84 -9.48 0.45 -8.70
C ASN A 84 -9.22 0.03 -7.25
N ALA A 85 -9.72 0.82 -6.31
CA ALA A 85 -9.58 0.55 -4.90
C ALA A 85 -10.15 -0.83 -4.51
N ARG A 86 -11.40 -1.13 -4.89
CA ARG A 86 -12.12 -2.35 -4.50
C ARG A 86 -11.52 -3.62 -5.10
N PHE A 87 -11.27 -3.61 -6.41
CA PHE A 87 -10.99 -4.84 -7.15
C PHE A 87 -9.51 -5.00 -7.52
N ILE A 88 -8.78 -3.92 -7.78
CA ILE A 88 -7.35 -3.99 -8.11
C ILE A 88 -6.52 -3.90 -6.83
N MET A 89 -6.71 -2.89 -6.00
CA MET A 89 -5.87 -2.69 -4.81
C MET A 89 -6.23 -3.64 -3.67
N THR A 90 -7.53 -3.77 -3.34
CA THR A 90 -7.99 -4.57 -2.21
C THR A 90 -8.59 -5.92 -2.59
N GLY A 91 -8.75 -6.20 -3.89
CA GLY A 91 -9.38 -7.43 -4.37
C GLY A 91 -8.59 -8.66 -3.95
N THR A 92 -9.28 -9.71 -3.51
CA THR A 92 -8.68 -10.87 -2.82
C THR A 92 -8.65 -12.15 -3.65
N ASN A 93 -9.20 -12.12 -4.87
CA ASN A 93 -9.13 -13.24 -5.81
C ASN A 93 -8.96 -12.79 -7.26
N GLU A 94 -8.49 -13.72 -8.08
CA GLU A 94 -8.11 -13.51 -9.48
C GLU A 94 -9.23 -12.94 -10.35
N THR A 95 -10.44 -13.44 -10.15
CA THR A 95 -11.63 -12.95 -10.82
C THR A 95 -11.83 -11.46 -10.58
N GLN A 96 -11.63 -10.95 -9.37
CA GLN A 96 -11.82 -9.53 -9.09
C GLN A 96 -10.84 -8.64 -9.86
N TRP A 97 -9.53 -8.85 -9.69
CA TRP A 97 -8.56 -7.94 -10.29
C TRP A 97 -8.44 -8.12 -11.81
N MET A 98 -8.48 -9.35 -12.34
CA MET A 98 -8.35 -9.56 -13.80
C MET A 98 -9.56 -9.00 -14.57
N ASN A 99 -10.78 -9.20 -14.07
CA ASN A 99 -11.97 -8.61 -14.71
C ASN A 99 -12.00 -7.09 -14.58
N ALA A 100 -11.53 -6.53 -13.46
CA ALA A 100 -11.41 -5.07 -13.32
C ALA A 100 -10.36 -4.49 -14.28
N LEU A 101 -9.19 -5.14 -14.40
CA LEU A 101 -8.14 -4.73 -15.34
C LEU A 101 -8.62 -4.82 -16.80
N HIS A 102 -9.36 -5.87 -17.16
CA HIS A 102 -9.99 -6.00 -18.47
C HIS A 102 -11.03 -4.91 -18.73
N TRP A 103 -11.84 -4.56 -17.73
CA TRP A 103 -12.79 -3.44 -17.82
C TRP A 103 -12.09 -2.11 -18.06
N PHE A 104 -10.88 -1.93 -17.53
CA PHE A 104 -10.01 -0.78 -17.81
C PHE A 104 -9.19 -0.91 -19.10
N HIS A 105 -9.63 -1.75 -20.04
CA HIS A 105 -8.99 -1.97 -21.33
C HIS A 105 -7.54 -2.47 -21.22
N GLU A 106 -7.30 -3.40 -20.29
CA GLU A 106 -6.09 -4.21 -20.22
C GLU A 106 -4.78 -3.40 -20.17
N PRO A 107 -4.57 -2.55 -19.14
CA PRO A 107 -3.31 -1.82 -18.99
C PRO A 107 -2.13 -2.79 -18.92
N LYS A 108 -1.02 -2.45 -19.57
CA LYS A 108 0.13 -3.36 -19.70
C LYS A 108 0.99 -3.44 -18.45
N TYR A 109 1.07 -2.35 -17.68
CA TYR A 109 1.93 -2.29 -16.49
C TYR A 109 1.17 -1.84 -15.25
N PHE A 110 1.40 -2.51 -14.13
CA PHE A 110 0.94 -2.11 -12.81
C PHE A 110 2.11 -1.61 -11.95
N VAL A 111 1.97 -0.41 -11.39
CA VAL A 111 2.99 0.21 -10.53
C VAL A 111 2.48 0.28 -9.10
N ILE A 112 3.30 -0.17 -8.16
CA ILE A 112 3.08 0.01 -6.73
C ILE A 112 4.33 0.61 -6.10
N VAL A 113 4.13 1.57 -5.20
CA VAL A 113 5.22 2.20 -4.44
C VAL A 113 5.04 2.05 -2.92
N SER A 114 6.11 2.23 -2.14
CA SER A 114 6.07 1.99 -0.69
C SER A 114 5.15 2.95 0.06
N ASP A 115 4.95 4.16 -0.47
CA ASP A 115 4.01 5.16 0.08
C ASP A 115 2.55 4.63 0.04
N ASP A 116 2.25 3.68 -0.86
CA ASP A 116 0.92 3.06 -0.95
C ASP A 116 0.58 2.22 0.28
N VAL A 117 1.57 1.70 1.02
CA VAL A 117 1.35 0.95 2.26
C VAL A 117 0.60 1.80 3.28
N MET A 118 0.99 3.08 3.42
CA MET A 118 0.32 4.00 4.33
C MET A 118 -1.00 4.54 3.77
N LYS A 119 -1.12 4.62 2.44
CA LYS A 119 -2.35 5.02 1.75
C LYS A 119 -3.37 3.89 1.65
N PHE A 120 -2.98 2.66 1.94
CA PHE A 120 -3.83 1.49 1.79
C PHE A 120 -5.14 1.62 2.57
N TYR A 121 -5.14 2.30 3.72
CA TYR A 121 -6.38 2.63 4.43
C TYR A 121 -7.37 3.40 3.56
N GLN A 122 -6.91 4.38 2.78
CA GLN A 122 -7.79 5.14 1.88
C GLN A 122 -8.24 4.26 0.72
N MET A 123 -7.38 3.39 0.21
CA MET A 123 -7.73 2.39 -0.80
C MET A 123 -8.85 1.49 -0.27
N ALA A 124 -8.65 0.83 0.87
CA ALA A 124 -9.68 0.02 1.52
C ALA A 124 -10.97 0.80 1.79
N ARG A 125 -10.87 2.00 2.38
CA ARG A 125 -12.05 2.84 2.67
C ARG A 125 -12.82 3.24 1.41
N ILE A 126 -12.13 3.59 0.33
CA ILE A 126 -12.75 3.97 -0.95
C ILE A 126 -13.33 2.73 -1.62
N GLY A 127 -12.63 1.60 -1.57
CA GLY A 127 -13.07 0.32 -2.08
C GLY A 127 -14.33 -0.18 -1.38
N GLU A 128 -14.48 0.07 -0.06
CA GLU A 128 -15.66 -0.31 0.72
C GLU A 128 -16.86 0.63 0.56
N ARG A 129 -16.66 1.84 0.02
CA ARG A 129 -17.80 2.75 -0.22
C ARG A 129 -18.80 2.02 -1.10
N ASP A 130 -20.03 1.98 -0.62
CA ASP A 130 -21.13 1.62 -1.49
C ASP A 130 -21.21 2.73 -2.53
N ILE A 131 -20.97 2.35 -3.78
CA ILE A 131 -21.01 3.26 -4.93
C ILE A 131 -22.45 3.78 -5.15
N TRP A 132 -23.43 3.26 -4.39
CA TRP A 132 -24.87 3.50 -4.50
C TRP A 132 -25.54 4.14 -3.28
N ASN A 133 -24.95 4.07 -2.08
CA ASN A 133 -25.53 4.62 -0.85
C ASN A 133 -24.43 5.08 0.12
N ASP A 134 -24.59 6.23 0.78
CA ASP A 134 -23.69 6.75 1.82
C ASP A 134 -23.84 5.99 3.16
N GLY A 135 -24.03 4.67 3.08
CA GLY A 135 -24.28 3.76 4.18
C GLY A 135 -23.01 3.43 4.94
N LYS A 136 -22.76 4.21 5.99
CA LYS A 136 -21.63 4.10 6.92
C LYS A 136 -21.52 2.72 7.59
N ASN A 137 -20.79 1.79 6.97
CA ASN A 137 -20.22 0.63 7.64
C ASN A 137 -18.84 0.26 7.06
N TYR A 138 -17.93 1.23 7.06
CA TYR A 138 -16.53 0.98 6.72
C TYR A 138 -15.88 0.08 7.77
N GLN A 139 -15.34 -1.07 7.36
CA GLN A 139 -14.34 -1.80 8.11
C GLN A 139 -12.98 -1.37 7.57
N SER A 140 -12.60 -0.14 7.90
CA SER A 140 -11.32 0.44 7.47
C SER A 140 -10.17 -0.52 7.77
N ALA A 141 -9.65 -1.18 6.73
CA ALA A 141 -8.48 -2.03 6.83
C ALA A 141 -7.24 -1.13 6.89
N TYR A 142 -6.61 -1.06 8.06
CA TYR A 142 -5.38 -0.30 8.24
C TYR A 142 -4.19 -1.25 8.35
N TYR A 143 -3.17 -1.04 7.51
CA TYR A 143 -1.85 -1.53 7.87
C TYR A 143 -1.33 -0.72 9.05
N GLY A 144 -1.15 -1.39 10.19
CA GLY A 144 -0.52 -0.79 11.35
C GLY A 144 0.99 -0.96 11.24
N ILE A 145 1.75 0.14 11.26
CA ILE A 145 3.21 0.10 11.28
C ILE A 145 3.67 0.28 12.72
N TYR A 146 4.50 -0.63 13.20
CA TYR A 146 5.05 -0.63 14.55
C TYR A 146 6.56 -0.68 14.47
N TYR A 147 7.24 0.09 15.30
CA TYR A 147 8.69 0.07 15.37
C TYR A 147 9.19 0.42 16.76
N ASP A 148 10.40 -0.03 17.08
CA ASP A 148 11.09 0.39 18.30
C ASP A 148 12.35 1.16 17.92
N PRO A 149 12.36 2.50 18.04
CA PRO A 149 13.56 3.29 17.76
C PRO A 149 14.67 3.06 18.80
N ARG A 150 14.35 2.49 19.97
CA ARG A 150 15.31 2.30 21.08
C ARG A 150 16.02 0.95 21.01
N GLY A 151 15.34 -0.08 20.52
CA GLY A 151 15.87 -1.44 20.34
C GLY A 151 16.13 -2.19 21.65
N TYR A 152 15.39 -1.88 22.72
CA TYR A 152 15.58 -2.53 24.02
C TYR A 152 14.48 -3.55 24.29
N PRO A 153 14.83 -4.76 24.79
CA PRO A 153 13.82 -5.73 25.16
C PRO A 153 13.04 -5.26 26.39
N VAL A 154 11.76 -5.63 26.43
CA VAL A 154 10.86 -5.37 27.55
C VAL A 154 10.79 -6.58 28.49
N LYS A 155 10.57 -6.32 29.79
CA LYS A 155 10.30 -7.37 30.76
C LYS A 155 8.80 -7.62 30.83
N THR A 156 8.36 -8.82 30.49
CA THR A 156 6.96 -9.25 30.61
C THR A 156 6.88 -10.70 31.07
N ASN A 157 5.94 -11.01 31.96
CA ASN A 157 5.65 -12.38 32.39
C ASN A 157 4.55 -13.04 31.53
N ALA A 158 3.92 -12.28 30.63
CA ALA A 158 2.83 -12.76 29.79
C ALA A 158 3.32 -13.67 28.65
N ILE A 159 4.59 -13.55 28.27
CA ILE A 159 5.24 -14.34 27.23
C ILE A 159 6.49 -14.96 27.85
N SER A 160 6.47 -16.28 28.05
CA SER A 160 7.55 -17.05 28.67
C SER A 160 8.21 -18.00 27.67
N GLY A 161 9.41 -18.50 27.99
CA GLY A 161 10.13 -19.44 27.14
C GLY A 161 10.94 -18.80 26.01
N TYR A 162 11.15 -17.48 26.10
CA TYR A 162 11.98 -16.73 25.17
C TYR A 162 13.08 -15.95 25.89
N ASP A 163 14.24 -15.81 25.26
CA ASP A 163 15.37 -15.07 25.82
C ASP A 163 15.06 -13.58 25.99
N LYS A 164 14.38 -13.00 25.01
CA LYS A 164 14.02 -11.58 24.97
C LYS A 164 12.66 -11.39 24.31
N VAL A 165 11.98 -10.30 24.68
CA VAL A 165 10.77 -9.83 24.00
C VAL A 165 10.98 -8.37 23.63
N TYR A 166 10.80 -8.00 22.37
CA TYR A 166 10.82 -6.61 21.93
C TYR A 166 9.40 -6.09 21.80
N GLU A 167 9.14 -4.88 22.29
CA GLU A 167 7.86 -4.20 22.09
C GLU A 167 8.00 -3.12 21.03
N LEU A 168 7.37 -3.37 19.89
CA LEU A 168 7.28 -2.42 18.79
C LEU A 168 6.07 -1.51 19.02
N ASN A 169 6.35 -0.21 19.17
CA ASN A 169 5.35 0.77 19.51
C ASN A 169 4.65 1.28 18.25
N GLN A 170 3.45 1.80 18.45
CA GLN A 170 2.60 2.29 17.38
C GLN A 170 3.25 3.46 16.61
N GLY A 171 3.58 3.22 15.34
CA GLY A 171 3.90 4.27 14.36
C GLY A 171 2.67 4.74 13.58
N SER A 172 1.71 3.84 13.34
CA SER A 172 0.39 4.13 12.77
C SER A 172 -0.71 3.24 13.37
N ILE A 173 -1.98 3.63 13.23
CA ILE A 173 -3.13 2.94 13.86
C ILE A 173 -3.41 1.60 13.19
N GLY A 174 -3.31 0.49 13.93
CA GLY A 174 -3.87 -0.80 13.54
C GLY A 174 -5.25 -1.03 14.18
N VAL A 175 -6.31 -0.96 13.40
CA VAL A 175 -7.68 -1.29 13.85
C VAL A 175 -7.95 -2.75 13.57
N MET A 176 -8.56 -3.46 14.52
CA MET A 176 -8.93 -4.86 14.30
C MET A 176 -9.98 -5.00 13.20
N SER A 177 -9.85 -6.05 12.39
CA SER A 177 -10.82 -6.41 11.34
C SER A 177 -12.08 -7.07 11.88
N ASN A 178 -11.92 -7.90 12.91
CA ASN A 178 -13.01 -8.71 13.47
C ASN A 178 -13.18 -8.48 14.96
N ASP A 179 -14.41 -8.70 15.44
CA ASP A 179 -14.70 -8.67 16.87
C ASP A 179 -13.94 -9.79 17.57
N VAL A 180 -13.51 -9.55 18.81
CA VAL A 180 -12.82 -10.55 19.62
C VAL A 180 -13.50 -10.70 20.97
N THR A 181 -13.56 -11.92 21.49
CA THR A 181 -14.08 -12.16 22.85
C THR A 181 -12.92 -12.34 23.81
N VAL A 182 -12.85 -11.48 24.83
CA VAL A 182 -11.81 -11.51 25.86
C VAL A 182 -12.49 -11.75 27.21
N ASN A 183 -12.18 -12.86 27.87
CA ASN A 183 -12.76 -13.24 29.17
C ASN A 183 -14.31 -13.22 29.18
N GLY A 184 -14.94 -13.69 28.10
CA GLY A 184 -16.40 -13.71 27.95
C GLY A 184 -17.03 -12.35 27.59
N MET A 185 -16.23 -11.29 27.42
CA MET A 185 -16.69 -9.98 26.99
C MET A 185 -16.39 -9.77 25.50
N LEU A 186 -17.41 -9.38 24.72
CA LEU A 186 -17.25 -9.01 23.32
C LEU A 186 -16.55 -7.65 23.21
N TRP A 187 -15.46 -7.60 22.47
CA TRP A 187 -14.72 -6.40 22.11
C TRP A 187 -14.95 -6.12 20.62
N PRO A 188 -15.79 -5.12 20.27
CA PRO A 188 -16.08 -4.81 18.88
C PRO A 188 -14.83 -4.33 18.12
N ALA A 189 -14.66 -4.78 16.89
CA ALA A 189 -13.51 -4.49 16.02
C ALA A 189 -13.24 -2.99 15.90
N LYS A 190 -14.29 -2.20 15.61
CA LYS A 190 -14.21 -0.73 15.43
C LYS A 190 -13.72 0.01 16.68
N ASP A 191 -13.91 -0.58 17.85
CA ASP A 191 -13.51 -0.01 19.13
C ASP A 191 -12.19 -0.60 19.65
N THR A 192 -11.59 -1.55 18.92
CA THR A 192 -10.44 -2.33 19.36
C THR A 192 -9.24 -2.08 18.46
N LEU A 193 -8.10 -1.79 19.06
CA LEU A 193 -6.86 -1.45 18.37
C LEU A 193 -5.76 -2.42 18.77
N VAL A 194 -4.83 -2.67 17.85
CA VAL A 194 -3.50 -3.19 18.20
C VAL A 194 -2.64 -1.98 18.59
N ALA A 195 -2.23 -1.90 19.84
CA ALA A 195 -1.49 -0.77 20.41
C ALA A 195 0.03 -0.95 20.29
N SER A 196 0.51 -2.20 20.40
CA SER A 196 1.92 -2.54 20.16
C SER A 196 2.02 -4.00 19.70
N ILE A 197 3.15 -4.35 19.09
CA ILE A 197 3.48 -5.73 18.72
C ILE A 197 4.64 -6.20 19.59
N LEU A 198 4.43 -7.30 20.29
CA LEU A 198 5.46 -8.01 21.06
C LEU A 198 6.08 -9.09 20.17
N LEU A 199 7.39 -8.97 19.93
CA LEU A 199 8.19 -9.92 19.17
C LEU A 199 9.11 -10.71 20.12
N PRO A 200 8.74 -11.93 20.50
CA PRO A 200 9.62 -12.81 21.25
C PRO A 200 10.75 -13.35 20.37
N VAL A 201 11.95 -13.45 20.92
CA VAL A 201 13.12 -13.99 20.23
C VAL A 201 13.93 -14.94 21.11
N ASN A 202 14.50 -15.95 20.46
CA ASN A 202 15.55 -16.81 21.00
C ASN A 202 16.84 -16.55 20.24
N SER A 203 17.94 -16.42 20.97
CA SER A 203 19.26 -16.16 20.43
C SER A 203 20.17 -17.36 20.73
N THR A 204 20.47 -18.15 19.70
CA THR A 204 21.41 -19.28 19.80
C THR A 204 22.69 -18.90 19.06
N GLY A 205 23.70 -18.45 19.80
CA GLY A 205 24.95 -17.96 19.21
C GLY A 205 24.70 -16.70 18.37
N ASN A 206 24.96 -16.78 17.06
CA ASN A 206 24.71 -15.68 16.10
C ASN A 206 23.34 -15.75 15.41
N GLU A 207 22.57 -16.82 15.63
CA GLU A 207 21.25 -16.98 15.04
C GLU A 207 20.17 -16.41 15.96
N THR A 208 19.25 -15.63 15.38
CA THR A 208 18.07 -15.14 16.09
C THR A 208 16.83 -15.77 15.47
N GLN A 209 16.13 -16.57 16.26
CA GLN A 209 14.83 -17.12 15.90
C GLN A 209 13.74 -16.22 16.47
N ILE A 210 12.82 -15.78 15.62
CA ILE A 210 11.64 -15.02 16.03
C ILE A 210 10.51 -16.00 16.32
N GLY A 211 9.93 -15.92 17.52
CA GLY A 211 8.74 -16.69 17.90
C GLY A 211 7.44 -16.12 17.30
N PRO A 212 6.28 -16.72 17.63
CA PRO A 212 4.99 -16.15 17.26
C PRO A 212 4.82 -14.76 17.89
N GLY A 213 4.40 -13.80 17.09
CA GLY A 213 4.12 -12.44 17.55
C GLY A 213 2.83 -12.36 18.36
N TYR A 214 2.77 -11.38 19.26
CA TYR A 214 1.58 -11.04 20.02
C TYR A 214 1.25 -9.56 19.84
N GLY A 215 -0.03 -9.19 19.85
CA GLY A 215 -0.44 -7.80 19.94
C GLY A 215 -0.86 -7.44 21.35
N VAL A 216 -0.43 -6.28 21.84
CA VAL A 216 -1.10 -5.61 22.95
C VAL A 216 -2.35 -4.96 22.39
N VAL A 217 -3.51 -5.50 22.73
CA VAL A 217 -4.81 -5.08 22.21
C VAL A 217 -5.49 -4.16 23.21
N TYR A 218 -5.94 -3.00 22.74
CA TYR A 218 -6.57 -1.96 23.54
C TYR A 218 -8.01 -1.71 23.05
N ASN A 219 -8.97 -1.78 23.97
CA ASN A 219 -10.36 -1.41 23.69
C ASN A 219 -10.63 0.04 24.13
N LYS A 220 -10.98 0.91 23.18
CA LYS A 220 -11.21 2.34 23.41
C LYS A 220 -12.40 2.63 24.32
N LYS A 221 -13.43 1.77 24.30
CA LYS A 221 -14.67 1.97 25.08
C LYS A 221 -14.49 1.56 26.53
N THR A 222 -13.93 0.37 26.76
CA THR A 222 -13.71 -0.14 28.12
C THR A 222 -12.41 0.38 28.75
N ARG A 223 -11.50 0.94 27.92
CA ARG A 223 -10.13 1.36 28.29
C ARG A 223 -9.29 0.22 28.87
N MET A 224 -9.60 -1.01 28.50
CA MET A 224 -8.88 -2.21 28.92
C MET A 224 -7.83 -2.61 27.87
N THR A 225 -6.74 -3.20 28.36
CA THR A 225 -5.70 -3.81 27.53
C THR A 225 -5.59 -5.30 27.80
N THR A 226 -5.30 -6.10 26.78
CA THR A 226 -4.94 -7.51 26.91
C THR A 226 -3.87 -7.87 25.88
N ILE A 227 -3.17 -8.98 26.08
CA ILE A 227 -2.23 -9.53 25.09
C ILE A 227 -2.92 -10.68 24.38
N LEU A 228 -2.90 -10.66 23.05
CA LEU A 228 -3.46 -11.72 22.21
C LEU A 228 -2.42 -12.18 21.18
N PRO A 229 -2.33 -13.48 20.88
CA PRO A 229 -1.47 -13.96 19.80
C PRO A 229 -2.01 -13.47 18.45
N PHE A 230 -1.13 -13.31 17.47
CA PHE A 230 -1.55 -13.21 16.07
C PHE A 230 -1.93 -14.59 15.53
N ASN A 231 -2.94 -14.64 14.68
CA ASN A 231 -3.36 -15.88 14.05
C ASN A 231 -2.51 -16.21 12.82
N CYS A 232 -1.80 -15.21 12.28
CA CYS A 232 -1.04 -15.33 11.04
C CYS A 232 0.31 -14.61 11.12
N VAL A 233 1.27 -15.06 10.30
CA VAL A 233 2.54 -14.38 10.02
C VAL A 233 2.73 -14.28 8.51
N CYS A 234 3.15 -13.13 8.01
CA CYS A 234 3.59 -12.96 6.62
C CYS A 234 5.10 -12.79 6.58
N VAL A 235 5.74 -13.41 5.58
CA VAL A 235 7.17 -13.33 5.36
C VAL A 235 7.43 -13.05 3.87
N GLU A 236 8.21 -12.00 3.60
CA GLU A 236 8.58 -11.62 2.23
C GLU A 236 9.21 -12.80 1.50
N ASN A 237 8.81 -13.01 0.24
CA ASN A 237 9.21 -14.11 -0.64
C ASN A 237 8.80 -15.52 -0.17
N LYS A 238 8.01 -15.65 0.91
CA LYS A 238 7.54 -16.95 1.39
C LYS A 238 6.01 -17.07 1.43
N GLY A 239 5.28 -15.97 1.59
CA GLY A 239 3.83 -16.01 1.73
C GLY A 239 3.35 -15.66 3.14
N CYS A 240 2.04 -15.78 3.34
CA CYS A 240 1.39 -15.66 4.64
C CYS A 240 0.94 -17.03 5.15
N PHE A 241 1.12 -17.29 6.44
CA PHE A 241 0.87 -18.59 7.06
C PHE A 241 0.06 -18.41 8.34
N ASN A 242 -0.96 -19.25 8.52
CA ASN A 242 -1.68 -19.33 9.79
C ASN A 242 -0.78 -20.03 10.83
N ILE A 243 -0.67 -19.46 12.02
CA ILE A 243 0.17 -19.96 13.12
C ILE A 243 -0.65 -20.44 14.32
N THR A 244 -1.85 -19.89 14.53
CA THR A 244 -2.75 -20.29 15.62
C THR A 244 -4.21 -20.14 15.21
N THR A 245 -5.11 -20.79 15.94
CA THR A 245 -6.56 -20.61 15.81
C THR A 245 -7.08 -19.79 17.01
N GLY A 246 -7.40 -18.52 16.76
CA GLY A 246 -7.94 -17.59 17.77
C GLY A 246 -6.90 -16.60 18.31
N GLY A 247 -7.36 -15.38 18.59
CA GLY A 247 -6.48 -14.23 18.85
C GLY A 247 -6.82 -13.07 17.92
N ILE A 248 -5.80 -12.33 17.49
CA ILE A 248 -5.95 -11.24 16.53
C ILE A 248 -6.13 -11.83 15.14
N ASP A 249 -7.29 -11.56 14.52
CA ASP A 249 -7.51 -11.85 13.12
C ASP A 249 -6.66 -10.92 12.24
N GLY A 250 -5.54 -11.45 11.77
CA GLY A 250 -4.60 -10.77 10.91
C GLY A 250 -3.19 -11.30 11.10
N CYS A 251 -2.32 -10.86 10.21
CA CYS A 251 -0.92 -11.24 10.19
C CYS A 251 -0.05 -10.15 10.78
N TYR A 252 1.06 -10.53 11.39
CA TYR A 252 2.19 -9.62 11.52
C TYR A 252 3.26 -9.98 10.48
N MET A 253 3.99 -8.98 10.00
CA MET A 253 5.14 -9.13 9.13
C MET A 253 6.30 -8.37 9.76
N VAL A 254 7.43 -9.01 10.00
CA VAL A 254 8.61 -8.35 10.58
C VAL A 254 9.31 -7.52 9.52
N LEU A 255 9.61 -6.26 9.85
CA LEU A 255 10.41 -5.35 9.03
C LEU A 255 11.83 -5.27 9.59
N PRO A 256 12.85 -5.61 8.79
CA PRO A 256 14.22 -5.67 9.27
C PRO A 256 14.77 -4.29 9.64
N LYS A 257 15.75 -4.29 10.55
CA LYS A 257 16.65 -3.17 10.75
C LYS A 257 17.57 -3.07 9.53
N VAL A 258 17.64 -1.89 8.90
CA VAL A 258 18.43 -1.67 7.67
C VAL A 258 19.34 -0.48 7.88
N ASP A 259 20.64 -0.63 7.62
CA ASP A 259 21.59 0.46 7.66
C ASP A 259 21.73 1.12 6.28
N PHE A 260 21.38 2.40 6.18
CA PHE A 260 21.57 3.21 4.99
C PHE A 260 22.84 4.07 5.06
N GLY A 261 23.77 3.74 5.98
CA GLY A 261 25.05 4.42 6.15
C GLY A 261 24.84 5.87 6.59
N PRO A 262 25.31 6.88 5.81
CA PRO A 262 25.22 8.28 6.20
C PRO A 262 23.77 8.79 6.30
N TYR A 263 22.79 8.09 5.72
CA TYR A 263 21.37 8.45 5.78
C TYR A 263 20.67 7.91 7.03
N GLY A 264 21.39 7.20 7.90
CA GLY A 264 20.89 6.64 9.15
C GLY A 264 20.47 5.18 9.03
N THR A 265 19.82 4.67 10.07
CA THR A 265 19.43 3.27 10.18
C THR A 265 17.93 3.16 10.38
N SER A 266 17.26 2.39 9.54
CA SER A 266 15.87 1.99 9.76
C SER A 266 15.77 1.12 11.01
N PRO A 267 14.86 1.40 11.95
CA PRO A 267 14.66 0.57 13.13
C PRO A 267 14.08 -0.79 12.75
N LEU A 268 14.18 -1.75 13.68
CA LEU A 268 13.38 -2.97 13.65
C LEU A 268 11.90 -2.56 13.75
N GLY A 269 11.06 -3.16 12.92
CA GLY A 269 9.63 -2.92 12.98
C GLY A 269 8.79 -4.13 12.59
N ALA A 270 7.51 -3.89 12.46
CA ALA A 270 6.54 -4.85 11.96
C ALA A 270 5.34 -4.13 11.34
N ILE A 271 4.69 -4.82 10.41
CA ILE A 271 3.39 -4.44 9.85
C ILE A 271 2.33 -5.37 10.44
N TYR A 272 1.25 -4.81 10.96
CA TYR A 272 -0.01 -5.52 11.16
C TYR A 272 -0.82 -5.46 9.86
N ILE A 273 -1.16 -6.63 9.33
CA ILE A 273 -1.96 -6.84 8.12
C ILE A 273 -3.30 -7.41 8.57
N PRO A 274 -4.41 -6.65 8.53
CA PRO A 274 -5.72 -7.17 8.90
C PRO A 274 -6.13 -8.38 8.06
N GLY A 275 -6.81 -9.36 8.66
CA GLY A 275 -7.16 -10.62 7.98
C GLY A 275 -7.94 -10.40 6.68
N ILE A 276 -8.84 -9.42 6.66
CA ILE A 276 -9.70 -9.06 5.52
C ILE A 276 -8.94 -8.59 4.26
N VAL A 277 -7.70 -8.12 4.41
CA VAL A 277 -6.87 -7.59 3.28
C VAL A 277 -5.56 -8.34 3.12
N ARG A 278 -5.37 -9.42 3.89
CA ARG A 278 -4.20 -10.30 3.79
C ARG A 278 -4.03 -10.82 2.37
N ASP A 279 -5.12 -11.25 1.74
CA ASP A 279 -5.08 -11.89 0.43
C ASP A 279 -5.27 -10.90 -0.72
N SER A 280 -5.22 -9.59 -0.43
CA SER A 280 -5.37 -8.57 -1.46
C SER A 280 -4.22 -8.61 -2.47
N LEU A 281 -4.48 -8.26 -3.73
CA LEU A 281 -3.46 -8.20 -4.77
C LEU A 281 -2.27 -7.33 -4.34
N PHE A 282 -2.54 -6.18 -3.71
CA PHE A 282 -1.51 -5.31 -3.13
C PHE A 282 -0.64 -6.03 -2.10
N THR A 283 -1.23 -6.71 -1.10
CA THR A 283 -0.46 -7.42 -0.07
C THR A 283 0.41 -8.48 -0.70
N ARG A 284 -0.17 -9.29 -1.60
CA ARG A 284 0.50 -10.43 -2.20
C ARG A 284 1.64 -9.98 -3.11
N LEU A 285 1.41 -9.04 -4.03
CA LEU A 285 2.46 -8.53 -4.92
C LEU A 285 3.51 -7.69 -4.20
N TYR A 286 3.10 -6.71 -3.39
CA TYR A 286 4.02 -5.69 -2.90
C TYR A 286 4.62 -6.03 -1.53
N LEU A 287 3.79 -6.35 -0.53
CA LEU A 287 4.28 -6.62 0.83
C LEU A 287 4.98 -7.98 0.92
N VAL A 288 4.38 -9.00 0.32
CA VAL A 288 4.83 -10.39 0.46
C VAL A 288 5.73 -10.82 -0.71
N ASN A 289 5.71 -10.10 -1.83
CA ASN A 289 6.44 -10.43 -3.06
C ASN A 289 6.14 -11.85 -3.55
N GLU A 290 4.86 -12.21 -3.55
CA GLU A 290 4.36 -13.48 -4.06
C GLU A 290 4.34 -13.47 -5.59
N THR A 291 4.72 -14.59 -6.21
CA THR A 291 4.51 -14.80 -7.64
C THR A 291 3.03 -15.10 -7.90
N ILE A 292 2.33 -14.17 -8.53
CA ILE A 292 0.91 -14.31 -8.88
C ILE A 292 0.80 -14.56 -10.39
N PRO A 293 -0.03 -15.52 -10.84
CA PRO A 293 -0.35 -15.67 -12.27
C PRO A 293 -0.75 -14.33 -12.90
N HIS A 294 -0.39 -14.13 -14.17
CA HIS A 294 -0.66 -12.90 -14.92
C HIS A 294 0.15 -11.66 -14.51
N PHE A 295 0.91 -11.68 -13.41
CA PHE A 295 1.75 -10.55 -12.99
C PHE A 295 3.22 -10.93 -12.98
N LYS A 296 3.98 -10.39 -13.93
CA LYS A 296 5.43 -10.59 -14.02
C LYS A 296 6.16 -9.35 -13.52
N LEU A 297 6.93 -9.48 -12.44
CA LEU A 297 7.78 -8.39 -11.97
C LEU A 297 8.87 -8.10 -13.03
N VAL A 298 8.87 -6.89 -13.58
CA VAL A 298 9.78 -6.46 -14.65
C VAL A 298 10.73 -5.34 -14.23
N TYR A 299 10.41 -4.64 -13.14
CA TYR A 299 11.27 -3.64 -12.53
C TYR A 299 11.12 -3.67 -11.01
N ASP A 300 12.24 -3.60 -10.31
CA ASP A 300 12.35 -3.36 -8.87
C ASP A 300 13.56 -2.46 -8.66
N ASN A 301 13.40 -1.33 -7.97
CA ASN A 301 14.51 -0.43 -7.67
C ASN A 301 15.42 -0.92 -6.53
N GLY A 302 15.12 -2.09 -5.95
CA GLY A 302 15.94 -2.77 -4.96
C GLY A 302 15.86 -2.15 -3.56
N ALA A 303 14.92 -1.23 -3.31
CA ALA A 303 14.75 -0.66 -1.98
C ALA A 303 14.22 -1.75 -1.02
N PRO A 304 14.82 -1.90 0.17
CA PRO A 304 14.39 -2.92 1.11
C PRO A 304 13.03 -2.58 1.72
N MET A 305 12.18 -3.59 1.92
CA MET A 305 10.92 -3.45 2.66
C MET A 305 11.22 -3.23 4.15
N CYS A 306 11.29 -1.97 4.59
CA CYS A 306 11.61 -1.61 5.98
C CYS A 306 10.80 -0.38 6.42
N VAL A 307 10.85 -0.08 7.73
CA VAL A 307 10.11 1.05 8.33
C VAL A 307 10.43 2.37 7.63
N THR A 308 11.70 2.62 7.33
CA THR A 308 12.12 3.86 6.66
C THR A 308 11.58 3.93 5.24
N THR A 309 11.67 2.86 4.45
CA THR A 309 11.16 2.88 3.07
C THR A 309 9.64 3.13 3.00
N ILE A 310 8.90 2.72 4.04
CA ILE A 310 7.44 2.91 4.13
C ILE A 310 7.06 4.31 4.63
N LEU A 311 7.81 4.86 5.59
CA LEU A 311 7.44 6.11 6.27
C LEU A 311 8.20 7.35 5.76
N ASP A 312 9.36 7.15 5.13
CA ASP A 312 10.26 8.21 4.68
C ASP A 312 10.34 8.27 3.15
N LYS A 313 9.76 9.34 2.62
CA LYS A 313 9.66 9.66 1.19
C LYS A 313 11.00 9.95 0.50
N ARG A 314 12.13 9.86 1.20
CA ARG A 314 13.45 10.00 0.57
C ARG A 314 13.93 8.69 -0.05
N ILE A 315 13.46 7.56 0.46
CA ILE A 315 13.82 6.22 0.01
C ILE A 315 12.51 5.48 -0.26
N MET A 316 12.04 5.53 -1.51
CA MET A 316 10.82 4.86 -1.93
C MET A 316 11.16 3.51 -2.56
N GLY A 317 10.43 2.46 -2.21
CA GLY A 317 10.46 1.20 -2.94
C GLY A 317 9.46 1.26 -4.08
N MET A 318 9.89 0.94 -5.29
CA MET A 318 9.05 0.94 -6.49
C MET A 318 9.20 -0.38 -7.21
N ARG A 319 8.06 -1.00 -7.53
CA ARG A 319 8.00 -2.20 -8.35
C ARG A 319 7.00 -2.01 -9.48
N ILE A 320 7.34 -2.56 -10.65
CA ILE A 320 6.47 -2.56 -11.84
C ILE A 320 6.28 -3.99 -12.28
N TRP A 321 5.01 -4.38 -12.46
CA TRP A 321 4.62 -5.66 -13.02
C TRP A 321 4.09 -5.47 -14.44
N GLU A 322 4.56 -6.29 -15.37
CA GLU A 322 3.91 -6.50 -16.66
C GLU A 322 2.72 -7.45 -16.45
N ILE A 323 1.57 -7.09 -17.01
CA ILE A 323 0.33 -7.85 -16.87
C ILE A 323 0.10 -8.67 -18.15
N ASP A 324 -0.02 -9.99 -17.98
CA ASP A 324 -0.28 -10.94 -19.06
C ASP A 324 -1.75 -11.36 -19.03
N TYR A 325 -2.52 -10.94 -20.03
CA TYR A 325 -3.93 -11.26 -20.17
C TYR A 325 -4.19 -12.54 -20.97
N SER A 326 -3.13 -13.18 -21.48
CA SER A 326 -3.29 -14.37 -22.32
C SER A 326 -3.91 -15.54 -21.55
N ASN A 327 -4.80 -16.27 -22.22
CA ASN A 327 -5.46 -17.47 -21.71
C ASN A 327 -6.30 -17.26 -20.43
N TYR A 328 -6.64 -16.02 -20.08
CA TYR A 328 -7.58 -15.75 -18.99
C TYR A 328 -9.02 -15.82 -19.50
N SER A 329 -9.87 -16.61 -18.84
CA SER A 329 -11.31 -16.63 -19.12
C SER A 329 -11.98 -15.56 -18.27
N TYR A 330 -12.38 -14.47 -18.88
CA TYR A 330 -13.12 -13.43 -18.19
C TYR A 330 -14.50 -13.93 -17.79
N ALA A 331 -14.97 -13.49 -16.62
CA ALA A 331 -16.37 -13.67 -16.24
C ALA A 331 -17.26 -12.62 -16.92
N ILE A 332 -16.63 -11.61 -17.54
CA ILE A 332 -17.21 -10.55 -18.34
C ILE A 332 -16.86 -10.84 -19.80
N ASP A 333 -17.75 -11.48 -20.54
CA ASP A 333 -17.66 -11.58 -21.99
C ASP A 333 -18.37 -10.35 -22.56
N GLU A 334 -17.59 -9.35 -23.00
CA GLU A 334 -17.99 -8.14 -23.74
C GLU A 334 -19.27 -7.40 -23.26
N CYS A 335 -19.12 -6.14 -22.86
CA CYS A 335 -20.28 -5.28 -22.58
C CYS A 335 -21.30 -5.30 -23.75
N PRO A 336 -22.58 -5.64 -23.52
CA PRO A 336 -23.58 -5.55 -24.56
C PRO A 336 -23.85 -4.08 -24.90
N VAL A 337 -23.36 -3.63 -26.06
CA VAL A 337 -23.72 -2.34 -26.64
C VAL A 337 -25.17 -2.42 -27.10
N GLU A 338 -26.08 -1.67 -26.46
CA GLU A 338 -27.45 -1.54 -27.00
C GLU A 338 -27.43 -0.73 -28.31
N GLU A 339 -28.35 -1.09 -29.22
CA GLU A 339 -28.47 -0.64 -30.63
C GLU A 339 -28.60 0.90 -30.84
N TYR A 340 -28.58 1.70 -29.77
CA TYR A 340 -28.75 3.16 -29.79
C TYR A 340 -27.55 3.95 -29.23
N GLY A 341 -26.39 3.32 -29.02
CA GLY A 341 -25.17 4.04 -28.63
C GLY A 341 -25.19 4.62 -27.22
N VAL A 342 -26.06 4.10 -26.36
CA VAL A 342 -26.00 4.33 -24.91
C VAL A 342 -25.08 3.26 -24.34
N ASP A 343 -23.92 3.68 -23.85
CA ASP A 343 -22.97 2.79 -23.20
C ASP A 343 -23.56 2.24 -21.89
N THR A 344 -24.05 1.01 -21.92
CA THR A 344 -24.57 0.32 -20.74
C THR A 344 -23.43 -0.07 -19.77
N CYS A 345 -22.15 0.00 -20.17
CA CYS A 345 -21.00 -0.12 -19.27
C CYS A 345 -20.93 1.05 -18.29
N GLY A 346 -21.57 2.19 -18.59
CA GLY A 346 -21.75 3.29 -17.65
C GLY A 346 -22.63 2.92 -16.44
N ASN A 347 -23.32 1.77 -16.49
CA ASN A 347 -24.17 1.28 -15.41
C ASN A 347 -23.45 0.17 -14.62
N TYR A 348 -22.75 0.60 -13.57
CA TYR A 348 -21.97 -0.20 -12.60
C TYR A 348 -22.71 -1.41 -11.97
N THR A 349 -24.00 -1.59 -12.26
CA THR A 349 -24.83 -2.74 -11.89
C THR A 349 -24.26 -4.06 -12.43
N TYR A 350 -23.62 -4.04 -13.61
CA TYR A 350 -23.06 -5.24 -14.25
C TYR A 350 -21.83 -5.80 -13.50
N LEU A 351 -20.86 -4.94 -13.16
CA LEU A 351 -19.71 -5.33 -12.32
C LEU A 351 -20.16 -5.82 -10.94
N LYS A 352 -21.17 -5.18 -10.33
CA LYS A 352 -21.74 -5.63 -9.05
C LYS A 352 -22.40 -7.00 -9.15
N SER A 353 -23.15 -7.27 -10.22
CA SER A 353 -23.80 -8.58 -10.40
C SER A 353 -22.82 -9.74 -10.65
N ILE A 354 -21.60 -9.45 -11.11
CA ILE A 354 -20.60 -10.46 -11.49
C ILE A 354 -19.51 -10.62 -10.43
N LEU A 355 -19.10 -9.52 -9.77
CA LEU A 355 -17.97 -9.51 -8.84
C LEU A 355 -18.40 -9.44 -7.35
N GLY A 356 -19.69 -9.26 -7.06
CA GLY A 356 -20.28 -9.22 -5.70
C GLY A 356 -20.70 -7.83 -5.24
#